data_AF-A0A7C9IP63-F1
#
_entry.id   AF-A0A7C9IP63-F1
#
_cell.length_a   1.000
_cell.length_b   1.000
_cell.length_c   1.000
_cell.angle_alpha   90.00
_cell.angle_beta   90.00
_cell.angle_gamma   90.00
#
_symmetry.space_group_name_H-M   'P 1'
#
loop_
_entity.id
_entity.type
_entity.pdbx_description
1 polymer ?
#
loop_
_entity_poly.entity_id
_entity_poly.type
_entity_poly.pdbx_seq_one_letter_code
_entity_poly.pdbx_strand_id
1 'polypeptide(L)'
;MHKAARNRALSAAEKAANRLISSVRAKVERAFGTLKRGYGFFRTRYLGIPKVELEFLRNRQKNPFLRLLNFLAWSVPRRGDHGSIGTGA
;
A
#
# COMPACT_ATOMS: atom_id res chain seq x y z
N MET A 1 13.77 -13.48 -4.99
CA MET A 1 14.96 -12.91 -4.32
C MET A 1 16.02 -14.00 -4.33
N HIS A 2 17.07 -13.80 -5.11
CA HIS A 2 18.19 -14.74 -5.20
C HIS A 2 18.95 -14.73 -3.88
N LYS A 3 19.29 -15.91 -3.36
CA LYS A 3 20.07 -16.05 -2.13
C LYS A 3 21.46 -16.54 -2.50
N ALA A 4 22.47 -15.95 -1.88
CA ALA A 4 23.81 -16.53 -1.91
C ALA A 4 23.80 -17.85 -1.11
N ALA A 5 24.57 -18.82 -1.57
CA ALA A 5 24.77 -20.09 -0.87
C ALA A 5 26.27 -20.33 -0.68
N ARG A 6 26.65 -21.31 0.15
CA ARG A 6 28.07 -21.68 0.33
C ARG A 6 28.67 -22.00 -1.03
N ASN A 7 29.79 -21.37 -1.36
CA ASN A 7 30.48 -21.46 -2.66
C ASN A 7 29.68 -21.00 -3.89
N ARG A 8 28.57 -20.26 -3.70
CA ARG A 8 27.80 -19.64 -4.80
C ARG A 8 27.53 -18.18 -4.48
N ALA A 9 28.41 -17.32 -4.99
CA ALA A 9 28.18 -15.88 -4.98
C ALA A 9 27.05 -15.50 -5.96
N LEU A 10 26.33 -14.43 -5.63
CA LEU A 10 25.32 -13.86 -6.51
C LEU A 10 25.97 -13.20 -7.73
N SER A 11 25.47 -13.50 -8.93
CA SER A 11 25.88 -12.82 -10.15
C SER A 11 25.49 -11.34 -10.12
N ALA A 12 26.12 -10.52 -10.96
CA ALA A 12 25.77 -9.10 -11.07
C ALA A 12 24.29 -8.89 -11.45
N ALA A 13 23.76 -9.73 -12.35
CA ALA A 13 22.35 -9.70 -12.74
C ALA A 13 21.41 -10.07 -11.58
N GLU A 14 21.75 -11.11 -10.80
CA GLU A 14 20.96 -11.50 -9.61
C GLU A 14 20.96 -10.41 -8.54
N LYS A 15 22.09 -9.70 -8.35
CA LYS A 15 22.18 -8.54 -7.45
C LYS A 15 21.32 -7.39 -7.95
N ALA A 16 21.35 -7.08 -9.25
CA ALA A 16 20.53 -6.03 -9.84
C ALA A 16 19.03 -6.33 -9.68
N ALA A 17 18.60 -7.56 -9.96
CA ALA A 17 17.23 -8.02 -9.76
C ALA A 17 16.80 -7.91 -8.28
N ASN A 18 17.66 -8.35 -7.35
CA ASN A 18 17.40 -8.22 -5.91
C ASN A 18 17.26 -6.75 -5.49
N ARG A 19 18.06 -5.83 -6.04
CA ARG A 19 17.98 -4.40 -5.74
C ARG A 19 16.66 -3.79 -6.20
N LEU A 20 16.20 -4.13 -7.41
CA LEU A 20 14.90 -3.70 -7.93
C LEU A 20 13.75 -4.19 -7.03
N ILE A 21 13.73 -5.48 -6.68
CA ILE A 21 12.72 -6.06 -5.80
C ILE A 21 12.76 -5.43 -4.40
N SER A 22 13.96 -5.24 -3.85
CA SER A 22 14.14 -4.65 -2.52
C SER A 22 13.64 -3.21 -2.46
N SER A 23 13.76 -2.44 -3.55
CA SER A 23 13.26 -1.06 -3.61
C SER A 23 11.73 -0.99 -3.46
N VAL A 24 11.01 -1.91 -4.11
CA VAL A 24 9.56 -2.02 -4.01
C VAL A 24 9.17 -2.54 -2.62
N ARG A 25 9.85 -3.60 -2.15
CA ARG A 25 9.62 -4.18 -0.83
C ARG A 25 9.75 -3.14 0.28
N ALA A 26 10.79 -2.31 0.23
CA ALA A 26 11.03 -1.28 1.24
C ALA A 26 9.89 -0.25 1.31
N LYS A 27 9.32 0.16 0.18
CA LYS A 27 8.17 1.08 0.13
C LYS A 27 6.95 0.45 0.78
N VAL A 28 6.65 -0.79 0.41
CA VAL A 28 5.52 -1.55 0.95
C VAL A 28 5.70 -1.79 2.45
N GLU A 29 6.83 -2.35 2.88
CA GLU A 29 7.11 -2.63 4.30
C GLU A 29 7.09 -1.38 5.17
N ARG A 30 7.56 -0.23 4.67
CA ARG A 30 7.48 1.04 5.40
C ARG A 30 6.04 1.47 5.64
N ALA A 31 5.19 1.46 4.60
CA ALA A 31 3.78 1.84 4.72
C ALA A 31 3.04 0.94 5.72
N PHE A 32 3.18 -0.38 5.58
CA PHE A 32 2.57 -1.33 6.50
C PHE A 32 3.15 -1.21 7.90
N GLY A 33 4.47 -1.00 8.05
CA GLY A 33 5.12 -0.80 9.33
C GLY A 33 4.52 0.38 10.11
N THR A 34 4.26 1.50 9.44
CA THR A 34 3.58 2.66 10.03
C THR A 34 2.14 2.33 10.42
N LEU A 35 1.38 1.63 9.56
CA LEU A 35 0.02 1.17 9.86
C LEU A 35 -0.03 0.28 11.11
N LYS A 36 0.91 -0.68 11.23
CA LYS A 36 0.92 -1.62 12.35
C LYS A 36 1.38 -0.96 13.65
N ARG A 37 2.39 -0.08 13.61
CA ARG A 37 2.94 0.57 14.81
C ARG A 37 2.08 1.71 15.34
N GLY A 38 1.66 2.64 14.47
CA GLY A 38 0.98 3.87 14.91
C GLY A 38 -0.54 3.80 14.89
N TYR A 39 -1.11 2.88 14.10
CA TYR A 39 -2.52 2.92 13.75
C TYR A 39 -3.31 1.66 14.14
N GLY A 40 -2.68 0.68 14.80
CA GLY A 40 -3.35 -0.50 15.36
C GLY A 40 -3.78 -1.56 14.33
N PHE A 41 -3.11 -1.63 13.18
CA PHE A 41 -3.41 -2.58 12.10
C PHE A 41 -2.76 -3.96 12.32
N PHE A 42 -3.14 -4.67 13.38
CA PHE A 42 -2.47 -5.93 13.77
C PHE A 42 -2.73 -7.10 12.81
N ARG A 43 -3.91 -7.15 12.18
CA ARG A 43 -4.36 -8.31 11.38
C ARG A 43 -4.16 -8.14 9.86
N THR A 44 -3.69 -6.98 9.45
CA THR A 44 -3.58 -6.60 8.04
C THR A 44 -2.45 -7.36 7.36
N ARG A 45 -2.75 -7.97 6.21
CA ARG A 45 -1.82 -8.79 5.41
C ARG A 45 -1.51 -8.08 4.08
N TYR A 46 -0.39 -8.47 3.45
CA TYR A 46 -0.02 -7.96 2.12
C TYR A 46 -0.99 -8.42 1.01
N LEU A 47 -1.71 -9.52 1.24
CA LEU A 47 -2.65 -10.11 0.31
C LEU A 47 -4.09 -9.86 0.75
N GLY A 48 -4.98 -9.71 -0.22
CA GLY A 48 -6.41 -9.48 0.00
C GLY A 48 -6.73 -8.00 0.22
N ILE A 49 -6.59 -7.20 -0.85
CA ILE A 49 -6.91 -5.76 -0.86
C ILE A 49 -8.27 -5.45 -0.21
N PRO A 50 -9.37 -6.18 -0.53
CA PRO A 50 -10.68 -5.86 0.06
C PRO A 50 -10.71 -6.02 1.58
N LYS A 51 -9.99 -7.00 2.12
CA LYS A 51 -9.90 -7.23 3.57
C LYS A 51 -9.11 -6.12 4.25
N VAL A 52 -8.01 -5.69 3.65
CA VAL A 52 -7.18 -4.60 4.16
C VAL A 52 -7.96 -3.29 4.18
N GLU A 53 -8.73 -3.03 3.13
CA GLU A 53 -9.58 -1.84 3.01
C GLU A 53 -10.68 -1.82 4.08
N LEU A 54 -11.34 -2.96 4.33
CA LEU A 54 -12.30 -3.09 5.43
C LEU A 54 -11.65 -2.85 6.80
N GLU A 55 -10.46 -3.39 7.05
CA GLU A 55 -9.74 -3.11 8.30
C GLU A 55 -9.35 -1.64 8.43
N PHE A 56 -9.03 -0.99 7.31
CA PHE A 56 -8.74 0.44 7.28
C PHE A 56 -9.95 1.27 7.67
N LEU A 57 -11.10 1.01 7.05
CA LEU A 57 -12.36 1.67 7.37
C LEU A 57 -12.77 1.46 8.83
N ARG A 58 -12.57 0.25 9.36
CA ARG A 58 -12.86 -0.05 10.78
C ARG A 58 -11.92 0.69 11.73
N ASN A 59 -10.62 0.66 11.48
CA ASN A 59 -9.63 1.30 12.37
C ASN A 59 -9.66 2.84 12.26
N ARG A 60 -10.12 3.40 11.13
CA ARG A 60 -10.33 4.84 10.92
C ARG A 60 -11.19 5.48 12.00
N GLN A 61 -12.28 4.84 12.42
CA GLN A 61 -13.17 5.38 13.46
C GLN A 61 -12.46 5.56 14.80
N LYS A 62 -11.44 4.74 15.09
CA LYS A 62 -10.74 4.70 16.37
C LYS A 62 -9.56 5.67 16.43
N ASN A 63 -9.09 6.19 15.29
CA ASN A 63 -7.88 7.02 15.23
C ASN A 63 -8.17 8.36 14.53
N PRO A 64 -8.15 9.50 15.25
CA PRO A 64 -8.60 10.80 14.72
C PRO A 64 -7.76 11.29 13.52
N PHE A 65 -6.49 10.91 13.45
CA PHE A 65 -5.61 11.26 12.33
C PHE A 65 -6.01 10.55 11.02
N LEU A 66 -6.32 9.26 11.07
CA LEU A 66 -6.81 8.52 9.90
C LEU A 66 -8.20 8.97 9.47
N ARG A 67 -9.02 9.39 10.45
CA ARG A 67 -10.33 9.99 10.19
C ARG A 67 -10.19 11.27 9.36
N LEU A 68 -9.22 12.12 9.70
CA LEU A 68 -8.93 13.36 8.99
C LEU A 68 -8.32 13.10 7.61
N LEU A 69 -7.31 12.23 7.49
CA LEU A 69 -6.70 11.88 6.20
C LEU A 69 -7.73 11.34 5.19
N ASN A 70 -8.65 10.49 5.63
CA ASN A 70 -9.68 9.94 4.76
C ASN A 70 -10.74 10.99 4.38
N PHE A 71 -11.12 11.88 5.32
CA PHE A 71 -12.00 13.01 5.01
C PHE A 71 -11.36 13.89 3.93
N LEU A 72 -10.08 14.24 4.10
CA LEU A 72 -9.32 15.03 3.14
C LEU A 72 -9.21 14.32 1.78
N ALA A 73 -8.94 13.01 1.76
CA ALA A 73 -8.89 12.21 0.55
C ALA A 73 -10.24 12.12 -0.18
N TRP A 74 -11.37 12.19 0.53
CA TRP A 74 -12.71 12.20 -0.07
C TRP A 74 -13.15 13.61 -0.50
N SER A 75 -12.60 14.66 0.11
CA SER A 75 -12.80 16.05 -0.31
C SER A 75 -11.94 16.47 -1.52
N VAL A 76 -10.99 15.64 -1.95
CA VAL A 76 -10.25 15.85 -3.19
C VAL A 76 -11.02 15.16 -4.33
N PRO A 77 -11.49 15.90 -5.35
CA PRO A 77 -12.15 15.30 -6.51
C PRO A 77 -11.22 14.28 -7.17
N ARG A 78 -11.67 13.03 -7.30
CA ARG A 78 -10.92 12.03 -8.06
C ARG A 78 -10.94 12.47 -9.52
N ARG A 79 -9.76 12.71 -10.09
CA ARG A 79 -9.61 13.11 -11.49
C ARG A 79 -10.06 11.92 -12.37
N GLY A 80 -11.32 11.93 -12.78
CA GLY A 80 -12.00 10.83 -13.48
C GLY A 80 -13.51 11.05 -13.74
N ASP A 81 -14.17 11.97 -13.03
CA ASP A 81 -15.63 12.19 -13.15
C ASP A 81 -16.02 13.12 -14.33
N HIS A 82 -15.37 12.95 -15.49
CA HIS A 82 -15.78 13.62 -16.74
C HIS A 82 -16.33 12.59 -17.72
N GLY A 83 -17.65 12.55 -17.88
CA GLY A 83 -18.28 12.09 -19.13
C GLY A 83 -19.46 11.13 -18.98
N SER A 84 -20.66 11.69 -18.81
CA SER A 84 -21.79 11.42 -19.73
C SER A 84 -22.98 12.32 -19.34
N ILE A 85 -22.91 13.60 -19.71
CA ILE A 85 -24.14 14.38 -19.91
C ILE A 85 -24.67 13.92 -21.27
N GLY A 86 -25.52 12.90 -21.23
CA GLY A 86 -26.28 12.45 -22.39
C GLY A 86 -27.41 13.44 -22.64
N THR A 87 -27.24 14.22 -23.71
CA THR A 87 -28.24 15.07 -24.36
C THR A 87 -29.57 14.34 -24.53
N GLY A 88 -30.59 14.78 -23.79
CA GLY A 88 -31.99 14.54 -24.15
C GLY A 88 -32.43 15.68 -25.06
N ALA A 89 -32.59 15.37 -26.34
CA ALA A 89 -33.33 16.16 -27.32
C ALA A 89 -34.43 15.26 -27.88
#